data_AF-A0A2K4WH62-F1
#
_entry.id   AF-A0A2K4WH62-F1
#
_cell.length_a   1.000
_cell.length_b   1.000
_cell.length_c   1.000
_cell.angle_alpha   90.00
_cell.angle_beta   90.00
_cell.angle_gamma   90.00
#
_symmetry.space_group_name_H-M   'P 1'
#
loop_
_entity.id
_entity.type
_entity.pdbx_description
1 polymer ?
#
loop_
_entity_poly.entity_id
_entity_poly.type
_entity_poly.pdbx_seq_one_letter_code
_entity_poly.pdbx_strand_id
1 'polypeptide(L)'
;MCSEHLSPFDDADEMHHVGEEVLGLCEAHPGHEALDCLLYVYEFSPCSTCRMRAVKALIGTNTAPAWALAESVFDADPDTRALVRAYGSFT
;
A
#
# COMPACT_ATOMS: atom_id res chain seq x y z
N MET A 1 22.22 -10.12 11.48
CA MET A 1 20.93 -9.58 11.01
C MET A 1 20.19 -10.70 10.30
N CYS A 2 18.87 -10.84 10.45
CA CYS A 2 18.13 -11.92 9.79
C CYS A 2 18.10 -11.81 8.25
N SER A 3 18.47 -10.65 7.70
CA SER A 3 18.48 -10.37 6.25
C SER A 3 19.38 -11.30 5.45
N GLU A 4 20.44 -11.84 6.04
CA GLU A 4 21.36 -12.80 5.39
C GLU A 4 20.71 -14.18 5.17
N HIS A 5 19.53 -14.41 5.77
CA HIS A 5 18.75 -15.64 5.65
C HIS A 5 17.49 -15.46 4.79
N LEU A 6 17.23 -14.24 4.29
CA LEU A 6 16.09 -13.96 3.41
C LEU A 6 16.55 -14.11 1.96
N SER A 7 15.98 -15.07 1.23
CA SER A 7 16.09 -15.10 -0.22
C SER A 7 15.06 -14.14 -0.85
N PRO A 8 15.41 -13.45 -1.94
CA PRO A 8 14.40 -12.76 -2.75
C PRO A 8 13.32 -13.73 -3.21
N PHE A 9 12.11 -13.23 -3.43
CA PHE A 9 11.09 -13.99 -4.15
C PHE A 9 11.47 -14.01 -5.64
N ASP A 10 11.66 -15.20 -6.20
CA ASP A 10 11.91 -15.37 -7.63
C ASP A 10 10.59 -15.51 -8.42
N ASP A 11 9.47 -15.72 -7.73
CA ASP A 11 8.13 -15.86 -8.28
C ASP A 11 7.26 -14.64 -7.97
N ALA A 12 6.66 -14.07 -9.02
CA ALA A 12 5.75 -12.94 -8.91
C ALA A 12 4.46 -13.29 -8.16
N ASP A 13 3.98 -14.53 -8.26
CA ASP A 13 2.77 -14.98 -7.57
C ASP A 13 3.02 -15.14 -6.06
N GLU A 14 4.20 -15.63 -5.66
CA GLU A 14 4.59 -15.71 -4.25
C GLU A 14 4.73 -14.31 -3.64
N MET A 15 5.41 -13.40 -4.35
CA MET A 15 5.54 -12.00 -3.92
C MET A 15 4.16 -11.33 -3.80
N HIS A 16 3.26 -11.59 -4.75
CA HIS A 16 1.90 -11.08 -4.71
C HIS A 16 1.15 -11.60 -3.48
N HIS A 17 1.23 -12.90 -3.20
CA HIS A 17 0.57 -13.51 -2.05
C HIS A 17 1.05 -12.94 -0.72
N VAL A 18 2.36 -12.80 -0.54
CA VAL A 18 2.93 -12.19 0.68
C VAL A 18 2.51 -10.73 0.80
N GLY A 19 2.48 -9.98 -0.30
CA GLY A 19 1.96 -8.61 -0.32
C GLY A 19 0.50 -8.54 0.14
N GLU A 20 -0.35 -9.47 -0.30
CA GLU A 20 -1.74 -9.56 0.14
C GLU A 20 -1.88 -9.91 1.63
N GLU A 21 -1.07 -10.83 2.15
CA GLU A 21 -1.08 -11.19 3.57
C GLU A 21 -0.64 -10.02 4.47
N VAL A 22 0.44 -9.32 4.09
CA VAL A 22 0.92 -8.12 4.79
C VAL A 22 -0.16 -7.05 4.79
N LEU A 23 -0.81 -6.84 3.65
CA LEU A 23 -1.88 -5.86 3.53
C LEU A 23 -3.11 -6.26 4.37
N GLY A 24 -3.48 -7.54 4.37
CA GLY A 24 -4.56 -8.07 5.21
C GLY A 24 -4.27 -7.87 6.70
N LEU A 25 -3.02 -8.06 7.13
CA LEU A 25 -2.60 -7.79 8.51
C LEU A 25 -2.75 -6.30 8.88
N CYS A 26 -2.30 -5.41 7.99
CA CYS A 26 -2.42 -3.96 8.19
C CYS A 26 -3.89 -3.49 8.24
N GLU A 27 -4.74 -4.06 7.38
CA GLU A 27 -6.18 -3.76 7.37
C GLU A 27 -6.89 -4.28 8.64
N ALA A 28 -6.48 -5.45 9.16
CA ALA A 28 -7.02 -6.01 10.39
C ALA A 28 -6.55 -5.26 11.66
N HIS A 29 -5.37 -4.65 11.60
CA HIS A 29 -4.74 -3.93 12.71
C HIS A 29 -4.29 -2.53 12.28
N PRO A 30 -5.24 -1.59 12.03
CA PRO A 30 -4.90 -0.25 11.58
C PRO A 30 -4.15 0.51 12.68
N GLY A 31 -3.03 1.12 12.33
CA GLY A 31 -2.19 1.87 13.25
C GLY A 31 -1.03 2.56 12.56
N HIS A 32 -0.33 3.44 13.29
CA HIS A 32 0.85 4.12 12.76
C HIS A 32 1.99 3.13 12.47
N GLU A 33 2.02 2.02 13.18
CA GLU A 33 2.98 0.93 13.06
C GLU A 33 2.87 0.21 11.70
N ALA A 34 1.71 0.29 11.04
CA ALA A 34 1.50 -0.29 9.71
C ALA A 34 2.10 0.53 8.57
N LEU A 35 2.57 1.77 8.83
CA LEU A 35 3.00 2.71 7.79
C LEU A 35 4.07 2.11 6.87
N ASP A 36 5.14 1.56 7.42
CA ASP A 36 6.25 1.02 6.62
C ASP A 36 5.81 -0.16 5.75
N CYS A 37 4.95 -1.03 6.28
CA CYS A 37 4.38 -2.15 5.53
C CYS A 37 3.46 -1.67 4.40
N LEU A 38 2.62 -0.68 4.66
CA LEU A 38 1.71 -0.12 3.66
C LEU A 38 2.47 0.63 2.55
N LEU A 39 3.56 1.32 2.88
CA LEU A 39 4.44 1.94 1.89
C LEU A 39 5.22 0.91 1.08
N TYR A 40 5.64 -0.20 1.71
CA TYR A 40 6.25 -1.30 1.00
C TYR A 40 5.30 -1.91 -0.04
N VAL A 41 4.05 -2.18 0.36
CA VAL A 41 3.03 -2.68 -0.58
C VAL A 41 2.73 -1.64 -1.67
N TYR A 42 2.67 -0.35 -1.34
CA TYR A 42 2.44 0.71 -2.32
C TYR A 42 3.51 0.75 -3.41
N GLU A 43 4.79 0.69 -3.02
CA GLU A 43 5.94 0.81 -3.91
C GLU A 43 6.21 -0.47 -4.72
N PHE A 44 6.10 -1.64 -4.07
CA PHE A 44 6.61 -2.90 -4.63
C PHE A 44 5.51 -3.89 -5.05
N SER A 45 4.23 -3.60 -4.77
CA SER A 45 3.16 -4.46 -5.27
C SER A 45 3.04 -4.39 -6.80
N PRO A 46 2.94 -5.53 -7.50
CA PRO A 46 2.73 -5.56 -8.94
C PRO A 46 1.28 -5.25 -9.35
N CYS A 47 0.37 -5.18 -8.37
CA CYS A 47 -1.08 -5.25 -8.57
C CYS A 47 -1.78 -3.93 -8.21
N SER A 48 -2.60 -3.39 -9.13
CA SER A 48 -3.34 -2.14 -8.93
C SER A 48 -4.37 -2.24 -7.78
N THR A 49 -4.96 -3.41 -7.57
CA THR A 49 -5.90 -3.65 -6.46
C THR A 49 -5.22 -3.55 -5.09
N CYS A 50 -4.02 -4.08 -4.98
CA CYS A 50 -3.22 -4.10 -3.77
C CYS A 50 -2.71 -2.69 -3.46
N ARG A 51 -2.29 -1.95 -4.50
CA ARG A 51 -1.90 -0.54 -4.39
C ARG A 51 -3.07 0.34 -3.93
N MET A 52 -4.25 0.17 -4.53
CA MET A 52 -5.48 0.85 -4.15
C MET A 52 -5.84 0.59 -2.68
N ARG A 53 -5.78 -0.67 -2.24
CA ARG A 53 -6.02 -1.07 -0.84
C ARG A 53 -4.98 -0.46 0.10
N ALA A 54 -3.70 -0.43 -0.27
CA ALA A 54 -2.66 0.23 0.52
C ALA A 54 -2.91 1.75 0.66
N VAL A 55 -3.26 2.44 -0.44
CA VAL A 55 -3.65 3.87 -0.39
C VAL A 55 -4.85 4.09 0.53
N LYS A 56 -5.87 3.24 0.44
CA LYS A 56 -7.05 3.30 1.30
C LYS A 56 -6.69 3.11 2.77
N ALA A 57 -5.83 2.16 3.09
CA ALA A 57 -5.36 1.92 4.45
C ALA A 57 -4.56 3.13 4.98
N LEU A 58 -3.62 3.66 4.19
CA LEU A 58 -2.82 4.86 4.53
C LEU A 58 -3.69 6.08 4.82
N ILE A 59 -4.74 6.29 4.02
CA ILE A 59 -5.73 7.35 4.25
C ILE A 59 -6.52 7.07 5.53
N GLY A 60 -6.99 5.82 5.70
CA GLY A 60 -7.78 5.40 6.86
C GLY A 60 -7.05 5.52 8.20
N THR A 61 -5.73 5.36 8.20
CA THR A 61 -4.86 5.55 9.37
C THR A 61 -4.42 7.00 9.56
N ASN A 62 -4.78 7.92 8.67
CA ASN A 62 -4.30 9.30 8.66
C ASN A 62 -2.76 9.40 8.66
N THR A 63 -2.09 8.46 7.99
CA THR A 63 -0.62 8.40 7.87
C THR A 63 -0.13 8.50 6.44
N ALA A 64 -1.04 8.66 5.47
CA ALA A 64 -0.68 8.82 4.07
C ALA A 64 0.29 9.98 3.86
N PRO A 65 1.52 9.72 3.38
CA PRO A 65 2.45 10.80 3.11
C PRO A 65 2.00 11.58 1.87
N ALA A 66 2.26 12.89 1.87
CA ALA A 66 1.80 13.79 0.81
C ALA A 66 2.28 13.37 -0.60
N TRP A 67 3.48 12.79 -0.70
CA TRP A 67 4.01 12.32 -1.98
C TRP A 67 3.21 11.15 -2.56
N ALA A 68 2.81 10.18 -1.72
CA ALA A 68 2.04 9.01 -2.16
C ALA A 68 0.64 9.43 -2.60
N LEU A 69 0.03 10.40 -1.92
CA LEU A 69 -1.23 10.99 -2.36
C LEU A 69 -1.08 11.71 -3.69
N ALA A 70 -0.06 12.55 -3.85
CA ALA A 70 0.17 13.29 -5.08
C ALA A 70 0.39 12.37 -6.30
N GLU A 71 1.14 11.29 -6.12
CA GLU A 71 1.35 10.28 -7.17
C GLU A 71 0.04 9.54 -7.52
N SER A 72 -0.72 9.14 -6.50
CA SER A 72 -1.95 8.36 -6.67
C SER A 72 -3.08 9.11 -7.39
N VAL A 73 -2.99 10.44 -7.52
CA VAL A 73 -3.91 11.22 -8.38
C VAL A 73 -3.79 10.83 -9.86
N PHE A 74 -2.65 10.28 -10.26
CA PHE A 74 -2.33 9.82 -11.61
C PHE A 74 -2.26 8.30 -11.74
N ASP A 75 -2.72 7.57 -10.73
CA ASP A 75 -2.71 6.10 -10.74
C ASP A 75 -3.45 5.55 -11.98
N ALA A 76 -3.01 4.40 -12.50
CA ALA A 76 -3.67 3.74 -13.61
C ALA A 76 -5.10 3.31 -13.26
N ASP A 77 -5.33 2.91 -12.00
CA ASP A 77 -6.62 2.51 -11.48
C ASP A 77 -7.54 3.73 -11.22
N PRO A 78 -8.71 3.83 -11.89
CA PRO A 78 -9.64 4.93 -11.68
C PRO A 78 -10.17 5.05 -10.25
N ASP A 79 -10.32 3.93 -9.54
CA ASP A 79 -10.86 3.93 -8.19
C ASP A 79 -9.85 4.55 -7.20
N THR A 80 -8.56 4.24 -7.36
CA THR A 80 -7.48 4.91 -6.63
C THR A 80 -7.48 6.42 -6.85
N ARG A 81 -7.60 6.88 -8.11
CA ARG A 81 -7.67 8.33 -8.40
C ARG A 81 -8.89 8.98 -7.76
N ALA A 82 -10.05 8.32 -7.81
CA ALA A 82 -11.29 8.82 -7.23
C ALA A 82 -11.19 8.92 -5.70
N LEU A 83 -10.63 7.90 -5.05
CA LEU A 83 -10.41 7.83 -3.61
C LEU A 83 -9.56 9.01 -3.12
N VAL A 84 -8.42 9.27 -3.76
CA VAL A 84 -7.49 10.33 -3.32
C VAL A 84 -8.04 11.73 -3.58
N ARG A 85 -8.76 11.93 -4.69
CA ARG A 85 -9.44 13.22 -4.96
C ARG A 85 -10.53 13.52 -3.94
N ALA A 86 -11.28 12.50 -3.52
CA ALA A 86 -12.26 12.63 -2.46
C ALA A 86 -11.57 13.00 -1.14
N TYR A 87 -10.50 12.31 -0.76
CA TYR A 87 -9.74 12.60 0.47
C TYR A 87 -9.20 14.04 0.51
N GLY A 88 -8.53 14.50 -0.56
CA GLY A 88 -7.97 15.85 -0.63
C GLY A 88 -9.00 16.98 -0.65
N SER A 89 -10.29 16.68 -0.82
CA SER A 89 -11.38 17.67 -0.68
C SER A 89 -11.76 17.96 0.77
N PHE A 90 -11.24 17.19 1.74
CA PHE A 90 -11.55 17.30 3.17
C PHE A 90 -10.38 17.79 4.04
N THR A 91 -9.21 18.02 3.44
CA THR A 91 -7.99 18.57 4.08
C THR A 91 -7.69 19.95 3.53
#